data_AF-A0AAD3DKN2-F1
#
_entry.id   AF-A0AAD3DKN2-F1
#
_cell.length_a   1.000
_cell.length_b   1.000
_cell.length_c   1.000
_cell.angle_alpha   90.00
_cell.angle_beta   90.00
_cell.angle_gamma   90.00
#
_symmetry.space_group_name_H-M   'P 1'
#
loop_
_entity.id
_entity.type
_entity.pdbx_description
1 polymer ?
#
loop_
_entity_poly.entity_id
_entity_poly.type
_entity_poly.pdbx_seq_one_letter_code
_entity_poly.pdbx_strand_id
1 'polypeptide(L)'
;MAQGSCADCPESVRNVRGLLYRRFRVTMVSGRVLEGDFTCLDKQGNIVLSNTYEQATTASGAREERHMGLVLVPFDQQAKVELQTTLDEEVSLLKIMDERQPAQAQKVA
;
A
#
# COMPACT_ATOMS: atom_id res chain seq x y z
N MET A 1 4.09 -1.55 -24.57
CA MET A 1 3.27 -1.85 -23.37
C MET A 1 1.91 -1.20 -23.60
N ALA A 2 0.85 -2.01 -23.79
CA ALA A 2 -0.45 -1.52 -24.23
C ALA A 2 -1.18 -0.79 -23.09
N GLN A 3 -1.15 0.54 -23.11
CA GLN A 3 -2.10 1.36 -22.36
C GLN A 3 -3.44 1.29 -23.11
N GLY A 4 -4.31 0.36 -22.71
CA GLY A 4 -5.68 0.33 -23.19
C GLY A 4 -6.42 1.56 -22.67
N SER A 5 -6.71 2.53 -23.55
CA SER A 5 -7.49 3.72 -23.23
C SER A 5 -8.94 3.35 -22.95
N CYS A 6 -9.23 3.07 -21.69
CA CYS A 6 -10.60 2.89 -21.23
C CYS A 6 -11.19 4.28 -20.91
N ALA A 7 -11.70 4.95 -21.94
CA ALA A 7 -12.44 6.22 -21.81
C ALA A 7 -13.69 6.09 -20.91
N ASP A 8 -14.10 4.86 -20.59
CA ASP A 8 -15.30 4.52 -19.81
C ASP A 8 -14.99 3.85 -18.45
N CYS A 9 -13.72 3.84 -18.03
CA CYS A 9 -13.38 3.26 -16.72
C CYS A 9 -13.74 4.25 -15.61
N PRO A 10 -14.37 3.78 -14.50
CA PRO A 10 -14.62 4.62 -13.34
C PRO A 10 -13.35 5.34 -12.88
N GLU A 11 -13.51 6.57 -12.39
CA GLU A 11 -12.39 7.39 -11.92
C GLU A 11 -11.54 6.65 -10.87
N SER A 12 -12.18 5.91 -9.96
CA SER A 12 -11.52 5.06 -8.97
C SER A 12 -10.56 4.04 -9.61
N VAL A 13 -10.97 3.39 -10.69
CA VAL A 13 -10.12 2.42 -11.42
C VAL A 13 -8.92 3.12 -12.06
N ARG A 14 -9.11 4.33 -12.60
CA ARG A 14 -8.02 5.13 -13.17
C ARG A 14 -7.03 5.56 -12.09
N ASN A 15 -7.53 6.04 -10.96
CA ASN A 15 -6.70 6.49 -9.84
C ASN A 15 -5.86 5.34 -9.29
N VAL A 16 -6.46 4.16 -9.09
CA VAL A 16 -5.71 2.98 -8.62
C VAL A 16 -4.72 2.50 -9.67
N ARG A 17 -5.04 2.52 -10.96
CA ARG A 17 -4.05 2.23 -12.02
C ARG A 17 -2.87 3.19 -12.03
N GLY A 18 -3.05 4.43 -11.59
CA GLY A 18 -1.96 5.38 -11.39
C GLY A 18 -0.98 4.98 -10.28
N LEU A 19 -1.37 4.04 -9.41
CA LEU A 19 -0.54 3.52 -8.32
C LEU A 19 0.30 2.31 -8.74
N LEU A 20 0.33 1.93 -10.03
CA LEU A 20 1.16 0.81 -10.50
C LEU A 20 2.61 0.96 -10.05
N TYR A 21 3.21 -0.17 -9.69
CA TYR A 21 4.55 -0.33 -9.12
C TYR A 21 4.76 0.30 -7.75
N ARG A 22 3.69 0.84 -7.13
CA ARG A 22 3.73 1.24 -5.71
C ARG A 22 3.59 0.04 -4.79
N ARG A 23 4.12 0.19 -3.59
CA ARG A 23 4.07 -0.81 -2.53
C ARG A 23 2.69 -0.85 -1.88
N PHE A 24 2.02 -1.99 -1.92
CA PHE A 24 0.73 -2.21 -1.28
C PHE A 24 0.88 -3.17 -0.11
N ARG A 25 0.17 -2.89 0.98
CA ARG A 25 -0.05 -3.80 2.10
C ARG A 25 -1.51 -4.25 2.08
N VAL A 26 -1.73 -5.55 1.95
CA VAL A 26 -3.05 -6.15 1.85
C VAL A 26 -3.28 -7.06 3.04
N THR A 27 -4.27 -6.71 3.88
CA THR A 27 -4.77 -7.61 4.91
C THR A 27 -5.85 -8.49 4.29
N MET A 28 -5.64 -9.79 4.34
CA MET A 28 -6.59 -10.77 3.84
C MET A 28 -7.70 -11.04 4.86
N VAL A 29 -8.85 -11.54 4.40
CA VAL A 29 -9.96 -11.96 5.28
C VAL A 29 -9.53 -13.03 6.30
N SER A 30 -8.58 -13.89 5.94
CA SER A 30 -7.98 -14.87 6.86
C SER A 30 -7.12 -14.27 7.98
N GLY A 31 -6.85 -12.97 7.94
CA GLY A 31 -5.92 -12.27 8.84
C GLY A 31 -4.46 -12.28 8.38
N ARG A 32 -4.13 -12.98 7.28
CA ARG A 32 -2.79 -12.91 6.67
C ARG A 32 -2.52 -11.52 6.14
N VAL A 33 -1.29 -11.03 6.31
CA VAL A 33 -0.86 -9.71 5.80
C VAL A 33 0.18 -9.93 4.72
N LEU A 34 -0.14 -9.47 3.51
CA LEU A 34 0.75 -9.50 2.35
C LEU A 34 1.27 -8.11 2.07
N GLU A 35 2.53 -7.99 1.68
CA GLU A 35 3.10 -6.74 1.20
C GLU A 35 3.91 -6.99 -0.06
N GLY A 36 3.70 -6.19 -1.09
CA GLY A 36 4.37 -6.34 -2.37
C GLY A 36 4.09 -5.19 -3.32
N ASP A 37 4.66 -5.27 -4.51
CA ASP A 37 4.59 -4.20 -5.50
C ASP A 37 3.37 -4.41 -6.41
N PHE A 38 2.47 -3.43 -6.42
CA PHE A 38 1.22 -3.49 -7.16
C PHE A 38 1.46 -3.49 -8.67
N THR A 39 1.18 -4.61 -9.33
CA THR A 39 1.54 -4.81 -10.75
C THR A 39 0.34 -4.82 -11.68
N CYS A 40 -0.83 -5.31 -11.22
CA CYS A 40 -2.04 -5.34 -12.03
C CYS A 40 -3.29 -5.18 -11.17
N LEU A 41 -4.30 -4.51 -11.72
CA LEU A 41 -5.70 -4.53 -11.28
C LEU A 41 -6.57 -4.94 -12.47
N ASP A 42 -7.37 -5.98 -12.29
CA ASP A 42 -8.33 -6.41 -13.30
C ASP A 42 -9.70 -5.71 -13.15
N LYS A 43 -10.64 -6.04 -14.03
CA LYS A 43 -12.00 -5.45 -14.01
C LYS A 43 -12.86 -5.94 -12.84
N GLN A 44 -12.50 -7.06 -12.22
CA GLN A 44 -13.23 -7.67 -11.10
C GLN A 44 -12.71 -7.18 -9.75
N GLY A 45 -11.61 -6.41 -9.73
CA GLY A 45 -11.00 -5.91 -8.52
C GLY A 45 -9.90 -6.82 -7.96
N ASN A 46 -9.51 -7.87 -8.68
CA ASN A 46 -8.39 -8.70 -8.25
C ASN A 46 -7.08 -7.93 -8.43
N ILE A 47 -6.18 -8.09 -7.46
CA ILE A 47 -4.90 -7.39 -7.41
C ILE A 47 -3.78 -8.41 -7.62
N VAL A 48 -2.79 -8.08 -8.44
CA VAL A 48 -1.55 -8.85 -8.55
C VAL A 48 -0.41 -8.05 -7.92
N LEU A 49 0.31 -8.70 -7.00
CA LEU A 49 1.50 -8.17 -6.33
C LEU A 49 2.74 -8.95 -6.78
N SER A 50 3.83 -8.25 -7.08
CA SER A 50 5.16 -8.84 -7.28
C SER A 50 6.07 -8.60 -6.07
N ASN A 51 7.19 -9.32 -5.98
CA ASN A 51 8.13 -9.21 -4.85
C ASN A 51 7.42 -9.30 -3.49
N THR A 52 6.37 -10.12 -3.43
CA THR A 52 5.47 -10.17 -2.29
C THR A 52 6.11 -10.98 -1.18
N TYR A 53 6.00 -10.50 0.06
CA TYR A 53 6.16 -11.31 1.25
C TYR A 53 4.90 -11.30 2.09
N GLU A 54 4.76 -12.33 2.92
CA GLU A 54 3.78 -12.38 3.99
C GLU A 54 4.44 -12.03 5.32
N GLN A 55 3.83 -11.11 6.07
CA GLN A 55 4.17 -10.86 7.47
C GLN A 55 3.42 -11.87 8.35
N ALA A 56 4.10 -12.94 8.75
CA ALA A 56 3.58 -13.94 9.66
C ALA A 56 3.95 -13.57 11.10
N THR A 57 3.04 -13.84 12.05
CA THR A 57 3.38 -13.83 13.48
C THR A 57 3.55 -15.28 13.92
N THR A 58 4.72 -15.61 14.44
CA THR A 58 5.01 -16.96 14.95
C THR A 58 4.25 -17.22 16.25
N ALA A 59 4.22 -18.48 16.69
CA ALA A 59 3.67 -18.84 18.00
C ALA A 59 4.40 -18.13 19.17
N SER A 60 5.66 -17.71 18.98
CA SER A 60 6.41 -16.93 19.97
C SER A 60 6.13 -15.42 19.92
N GLY A 61 5.26 -14.97 19.00
CA GLY A 61 4.96 -13.56 18.78
C GLY A 61 5.99 -12.82 17.94
N ALA A 62 7.02 -13.51 17.42
CA ALA A 62 7.99 -12.91 16.51
C ALA A 62 7.36 -12.63 15.15
N ARG A 63 7.72 -11.52 14.52
CA ARG A 63 7.35 -11.22 13.13
C ARG A 63 8.36 -11.89 12.20
N GLU A 64 7.86 -12.68 11.27
CA GLU A 64 8.66 -13.32 10.22
C GLU A 64 8.13 -12.90 8.85
N GLU A 65 9.04 -12.81 7.88
CA GLU A 65 8.72 -12.51 6.49
C GLU A 65 8.89 -13.76 5.63
N ARG A 66 7.80 -14.19 4.97
CA ARG A 66 7.83 -15.32 4.04
C ARG A 66 7.75 -14.80 2.62
N HIS A 67 8.82 -14.95 1.86
CA HIS A 67 8.86 -14.54 0.46
C HIS A 67 7.93 -15.44 -0.39
N MET A 68 7.05 -14.81 -1.17
CA MET A 68 6.05 -15.48 -2.00
C MET A 68 6.24 -15.20 -3.51
N GLY A 69 6.94 -14.13 -3.88
CA GLY A 69 7.17 -13.75 -5.27
C GLY A 69 5.94 -13.08 -5.90
N LEU A 70 5.34 -13.70 -6.91
CA LEU A 70 4.14 -13.18 -7.60
C LEU A 70 2.88 -13.77 -6.97
N VAL A 71 1.97 -12.91 -6.52
CA VAL A 71 0.75 -13.32 -5.81
C VAL A 71 -0.46 -12.63 -6.43
N LEU A 72 -1.49 -13.43 -6.74
CA LEU A 72 -2.84 -12.94 -7.03
C LEU A 72 -3.61 -12.86 -5.71
N VAL A 73 -4.18 -11.70 -5.42
CA VAL A 73 -5.09 -11.47 -4.28
C VAL A 73 -6.51 -11.27 -4.82
N PRO A 74 -7.38 -12.28 -4.70
CA PRO A 74 -8.78 -12.18 -5.12
C PRO A 74 -9.52 -11.08 -4.37
N PHE A 75 -10.44 -10.38 -5.05
CA PHE A 75 -11.19 -9.27 -4.47
C PHE A 75 -11.96 -9.65 -3.19
N ASP A 76 -12.60 -10.82 -3.17
CA ASP A 76 -13.35 -11.35 -2.02
C ASP A 76 -12.47 -11.69 -0.81
N GLN A 77 -11.16 -11.82 -1.02
CA GLN A 77 -10.18 -12.08 0.03
C GLN A 77 -9.51 -10.81 0.56
N GLN A 78 -9.78 -9.64 -0.02
CA GLN A 78 -9.21 -8.35 0.41
C GLN A 78 -10.04 -7.75 1.55
N ALA A 79 -9.53 -7.83 2.79
CA ALA A 79 -10.18 -7.18 3.93
C ALA A 79 -9.78 -5.70 4.06
N LYS A 80 -8.52 -5.37 3.74
CA LYS A 80 -7.99 -4.00 3.72
C LYS A 80 -6.84 -3.90 2.73
N VAL A 81 -6.77 -2.81 1.98
CA VAL A 81 -5.66 -2.50 1.07
C VAL A 81 -5.12 -1.11 1.41
N GLU A 82 -3.81 -1.03 1.65
CA GLU A 82 -3.14 0.19 2.08
C GLU A 82 -1.96 0.50 1.15
N LEU A 83 -1.94 1.70 0.58
CA LEU A 83 -0.76 2.22 -0.11
C LEU A 83 0.32 2.53 0.93
N GLN A 84 1.52 1.98 0.76
CA GLN A 84 2.67 2.31 1.60
C GLN A 84 3.41 3.51 1.02
N THR A 85 3.88 4.38 1.91
CA THR A 85 4.75 5.52 1.59
C THR A 85 6.21 5.09 1.57
N THR A 86 7.02 5.73 0.75
CA THR A 86 8.47 5.59 0.86
C THR A 86 8.99 6.41 2.04
N LEU A 87 10.21 6.11 2.51
CA LEU A 87 10.87 6.89 3.55
C LEU A 87 11.01 8.37 3.14
N ASP A 88 11.33 8.63 1.87
CA ASP A 88 11.48 10.01 1.38
C ASP A 88 10.14 10.78 1.40
N GLU A 89 9.04 10.11 1.07
CA GLU A 89 7.69 10.68 1.16
C GLU A 89 7.33 10.98 2.61
N GLU A 90 7.58 10.04 3.52
CA GLU A 90 7.32 10.21 4.95
C GLU A 90 8.16 11.34 5.56
N VAL A 91 9.45 11.41 5.25
CA VAL A 91 10.34 12.50 5.68
C VAL A 91 9.87 13.85 5.13
N SER A 92 9.42 13.90 3.88
CA SER A 92 8.90 15.13 3.27
C SER A 92 7.63 15.61 3.98
N LEU A 93 6.75 14.69 4.36
CA LEU A 93 5.56 15.01 5.15
C LEU A 93 5.94 15.52 6.55
N LEU A 94 6.88 14.86 7.22
CA LEU A 94 7.35 15.29 8.54
C LEU A 94 7.96 16.70 8.52
N LYS A 95 8.73 17.05 7.49
CA LYS A 95 9.28 18.41 7.33
C LYS A 95 8.19 19.46 7.22
N ILE A 96 7.15 19.21 6.40
CA ILE A 96 6.02 20.13 6.28
C ILE A 96 5.29 20.29 7.62
N MET A 97 5.16 19.21 8.40
CA MET A 97 4.52 19.27 9.72
C MET A 97 5.34 20.08 10.73
N ASP A 98 6.66 19.92 10.73
CA ASP A 98 7.58 20.65 11.62
C ASP A 98 7.64 22.15 11.27
N GLU A 99 7.75 22.48 9.98
CA GLU A 99 7.71 23.86 9.47
C GLU A 99 6.39 24.57 9.78
N ARG A 100 5.31 23.80 9.96
CA ARG A 100 3.98 24.32 10.31
C ARG A 100 3.71 24.29 11.81
N GLN A 101 4.63 23.85 12.67
CA GLN A 101 4.51 24.11 14.09
C GLN A 101 4.77 25.61 14.30
N PRO A 102 3.74 26.44 14.61
CA PRO A 102 4.04 27.78 15.07
C PRO A 102 4.86 27.64 16.36
N ALA A 103 5.92 28.44 16.49
CA ALA A 103 6.68 28.58 17.72
C ALA A 103 5.74 28.86 18.90
N GLN A 104 5.29 27.83 19.60
CA GLN A 104 4.50 28.00 20.81
C GLN A 104 5.45 28.27 21.97
N ALA A 105 5.13 29.36 22.67
CA ALA A 105 5.59 29.75 23.99
C ALA A 105 6.97 30.44 24.10
N GLN A 106 7.07 31.67 23.58
CA GLN A 106 7.95 32.65 24.21
C GLN A 106 7.31 33.14 25.52
N LYS A 107 7.72 32.47 26.61
CA LYS A 107 7.95 32.92 27.99
C LYS A 107 7.20 34.15 28.52
N VAL A 108 6.38 33.86 29.55
CA VAL A 108 6.37 34.47 30.90
C VAL A 108 7.05 35.84 31.03
N ALA A 109 6.25 36.88 31.27
CA ALA A 109 6.50 37.96 32.21
C ALA A 109 5.16 38.60 32.60
#